data_AF-A0A401Z418-F1
#
_entry.id   AF-A0A401Z418-F1
#
_cell.length_a   1.000
_cell.length_b   1.000
_cell.length_c   1.000
_cell.angle_alpha   90.00
_cell.angle_beta   90.00
_cell.angle_gamma   90.00
#
_symmetry.space_group_name_H-M   'P 1'
#
loop_
_entity.id
_entity.type
_entity.pdbx_description
1 polymer ?
#
loop_
_entity_poly.entity_id
_entity_poly.type
_entity_poly.pdbx_seq_one_letter_code
_entity_poly.pdbx_strand_id
1 'polypeptide(L)'
;MTAAELQERFAISRADWRRITADPGMFEPLDPKDTQGVTKWPVPGFVRWLAARHPELAGSTPCLLRPAGRVAAQYHGGVYHNEDYPEYFAGHWRTDLGRLVIAYPREQAFSPAVVLEQVPGAAIVVVVQNDWNLYGLPNLDAADRDRPNLVYEPRWSEVAAHIGTEVPWWPSALRRPGHLTAWFPAHAPEAVQAVSWPKWEPLYDMAYREAKGTPVRIACISIGHEIRAGAVEYARWELDHMNELAEPGGSDGYARRQATQRASMVIPAFPDDSDPAGSEAVDDEEAIRAGVAVLCGRTDDLAVECLEHIGMWSGRYMPFAGSFSVTALNTTAAAGEWIGRLRRVEPTAIHLLWEGSKSRKEVTGTFVDPVTNSPVVTKDGAYMGRPADEVSFHSYAPRRLPEGSRITEVVLDDPIWVRTQDGVVHPAPVLDAPGVSWGYSGSGPGTLATLVGALLDDGAAPAVTYRDGRARDESNLEAFLQLKHPRGTRLPRRLLENVRANGRDRLGLFDRLKYGRARTP
;
A
#
# COMPACT_ATOMS: atom_id res chain seq x y z
N MET A 1 5.21 28.41 -9.98
CA MET A 1 6.61 28.89 -9.92
C MET A 1 6.65 30.40 -10.16
N THR A 2 7.60 31.10 -9.55
CA THR A 2 7.89 32.52 -9.80
C THR A 2 8.53 32.72 -11.17
N ALA A 3 8.64 33.98 -11.64
CA ALA A 3 9.32 34.29 -12.89
C ALA A 3 10.79 33.84 -12.91
N ALA A 4 11.51 34.02 -11.80
CA ALA A 4 12.91 33.60 -11.67
C ALA A 4 13.04 32.07 -11.74
N GLU A 5 12.17 31.36 -11.01
CA GLU A 5 12.11 29.90 -11.03
C GLU A 5 11.79 29.34 -12.42
N LEU A 6 10.89 29.98 -13.19
CA LEU A 6 10.59 29.58 -14.57
C LEU A 6 11.76 29.85 -15.52
N GLN A 7 12.42 31.01 -15.40
CA GLN A 7 13.59 31.34 -16.20
C GLN A 7 14.71 30.33 -15.98
N GLU A 8 14.98 29.99 -14.72
CA GLU A 8 15.98 28.99 -14.35
C GLU A 8 15.59 27.59 -14.86
N ARG A 9 14.38 27.12 -14.51
CA ARG A 9 13.93 25.75 -14.86
C ARG A 9 13.87 25.49 -16.36
N PHE A 10 13.49 26.47 -17.16
CA PHE A 10 13.33 26.33 -18.61
C PHE A 10 14.47 26.94 -19.42
N ALA A 11 15.51 27.45 -18.74
CA ALA A 11 16.63 28.17 -19.35
C ALA A 11 16.16 29.31 -20.28
N ILE A 12 15.23 30.14 -19.80
CA ILE A 12 14.70 31.30 -20.54
C ILE A 12 15.55 32.52 -20.17
N SER A 13 16.16 33.17 -21.16
CA SER A 13 16.98 34.36 -20.92
C SER A 13 16.12 35.52 -20.39
N ARG A 14 16.74 36.50 -19.72
CA ARG A 14 16.02 37.71 -19.29
C ARG A 14 15.43 38.50 -20.47
N ALA A 15 16.09 38.47 -21.62
CA ALA A 15 15.61 39.14 -22.83
C ALA A 15 14.36 38.44 -23.39
N ASP A 16 14.41 37.10 -23.47
CA ASP A 16 13.26 36.30 -23.87
C ASP A 16 12.10 36.43 -22.89
N TRP A 17 12.38 36.43 -21.58
CA TRP A 17 11.35 36.63 -20.58
C TRP A 17 10.60 37.96 -20.78
N ARG A 18 11.32 39.07 -20.99
CA ARG A 18 10.69 40.38 -21.26
C ARG A 18 9.81 40.32 -22.50
N ARG A 19 10.31 39.68 -23.56
CA ARG A 19 9.60 39.52 -24.84
C ARG A 19 8.32 38.72 -24.68
N ILE A 20 8.36 37.55 -24.02
CA ILE A 20 7.18 36.70 -23.83
C ILE A 20 6.17 37.35 -22.86
N THR A 21 6.60 38.08 -21.84
CA THR A 21 5.69 38.80 -20.94
C THR A 21 5.02 40.02 -21.58
N ALA A 22 5.56 40.51 -22.69
CA ALA A 22 4.94 41.57 -23.49
C ALA A 22 3.93 41.03 -24.52
N ASP A 23 3.81 39.70 -24.68
CA ASP A 23 2.82 39.08 -25.55
C ASP A 23 1.41 39.37 -25.00
N PRO A 24 0.50 39.98 -25.80
CA PRO A 24 -0.86 40.29 -25.37
C PRO A 24 -1.69 39.07 -24.94
N GLY A 25 -1.28 37.86 -25.33
CA GLY A 25 -1.90 36.61 -24.92
C GLY A 25 -1.07 35.80 -23.93
N MET A 26 -0.20 36.45 -23.14
CA MET A 26 0.57 35.85 -22.04
C MET A 26 -0.34 35.04 -21.11
N PHE A 27 0.13 33.86 -20.71
CA PHE A 27 -0.60 33.00 -19.77
C PHE A 27 -0.71 33.68 -18.40
N GLU A 28 -1.94 33.79 -17.88
CA GLU A 28 -2.22 34.50 -16.63
C GLU A 28 -1.56 33.82 -15.43
N PRO A 29 -0.98 34.60 -14.49
CA PRO A 29 -0.52 34.05 -13.22
C PRO A 29 -1.71 33.60 -12.35
N LEU A 30 -1.42 32.78 -11.34
CA LEU A 30 -2.38 32.40 -10.30
C LEU A 30 -2.86 33.65 -9.53
N ASP A 31 -4.08 33.57 -8.97
CA ASP A 31 -4.62 34.63 -8.11
C ASP A 31 -3.65 34.89 -6.95
N PRO A 32 -3.22 36.15 -6.73
CA PRO A 32 -2.35 36.52 -5.61
C PRO A 32 -2.84 36.05 -4.24
N LYS A 33 -4.16 35.84 -4.05
CA LYS A 33 -4.72 35.29 -2.80
C LYS A 33 -4.26 33.87 -2.53
N ASP A 34 -4.09 33.06 -3.58
CA ASP A 34 -3.67 31.66 -3.48
C ASP A 34 -2.15 31.52 -3.33
N THR A 35 -1.41 32.62 -3.49
CA THR A 35 0.05 32.64 -3.53
C THR A 35 0.69 33.57 -2.51
N GLN A 36 -0.08 34.02 -1.52
CA GLN A 36 0.37 34.94 -0.46
C GLN A 36 0.96 36.25 -1.03
N GLY A 37 0.36 36.76 -2.10
CA GLY A 37 0.78 38.01 -2.77
C GLY A 37 1.96 37.84 -3.73
N VAL A 38 2.52 36.65 -3.90
CA VAL A 38 3.64 36.40 -4.82
C VAL A 38 3.12 35.98 -6.19
N THR A 39 3.48 36.69 -7.25
CA THR A 39 3.10 36.29 -8.61
C THR A 39 3.73 34.95 -8.98
N LYS A 40 2.90 33.94 -9.21
CA LYS A 40 3.30 32.58 -9.61
C LYS A 40 2.46 32.12 -10.78
N TRP A 41 3.03 31.28 -11.63
CA TRP A 41 2.30 30.62 -12.72
C TRP A 41 2.18 29.12 -12.45
N PRO A 42 1.08 28.48 -12.88
CA PRO A 42 0.98 27.04 -12.93
C PRO A 42 1.87 26.52 -14.06
N VAL A 43 2.86 25.71 -13.70
CA VAL A 43 3.90 25.25 -14.64
C VAL A 43 3.31 24.54 -15.86
N PRO A 44 2.36 23.58 -15.73
CA PRO A 44 1.85 22.87 -16.91
C PRO A 44 1.09 23.77 -17.89
N GLY A 45 0.46 24.85 -17.40
CA GLY A 45 -0.25 25.82 -18.24
C GLY A 45 0.73 26.75 -18.97
N PHE A 46 1.68 27.32 -18.22
CA PHE A 46 2.71 28.21 -18.76
C PHE A 46 3.54 27.54 -19.86
N VAL A 47 4.00 26.31 -19.65
CA VAL A 47 4.90 25.63 -20.60
C VAL A 47 4.18 25.27 -21.90
N ARG A 48 2.92 24.81 -21.83
CA ARG A 48 2.10 24.55 -23.03
C ARG A 48 1.87 25.82 -23.82
N TRP A 49 1.57 26.92 -23.12
CA TRP A 49 1.44 28.23 -23.75
C TRP A 49 2.74 28.65 -24.45
N LEU A 50 3.87 28.50 -23.77
CA LEU A 50 5.20 28.83 -24.31
C LEU A 50 5.49 28.01 -25.57
N ALA A 51 5.25 26.70 -25.54
CA ALA A 51 5.48 25.81 -26.67
C ALA A 51 4.57 26.11 -27.88
N ALA A 52 3.34 26.56 -27.63
CA ALA A 52 2.38 26.89 -28.69
C ALA A 52 2.59 28.27 -29.32
N ARG A 53 2.97 29.28 -28.52
CA ARG A 53 3.06 30.69 -28.95
C ARG A 53 4.47 31.13 -29.35
N HIS A 54 5.50 30.48 -28.82
CA HIS A 54 6.89 30.86 -29.01
C HIS A 54 7.73 29.69 -29.56
N PRO A 55 7.47 29.21 -30.79
CA PRO A 55 8.22 28.09 -31.39
C PRO A 55 9.71 28.36 -31.53
N GLU A 56 10.14 29.62 -31.59
CA GLU A 56 11.55 30.02 -31.55
C GLU A 56 12.24 29.68 -30.23
N LEU A 57 11.47 29.45 -29.16
CA LEU A 57 11.92 28.98 -27.85
C LEU A 57 11.73 27.46 -27.70
N ALA A 58 11.67 26.72 -28.82
CA ALA A 58 11.56 25.26 -28.81
C ALA A 58 12.61 24.62 -27.88
N GLY A 59 13.87 25.08 -27.93
CA GLY A 59 14.94 24.57 -27.05
C GLY A 59 14.66 24.73 -25.55
N SER A 60 13.76 25.64 -25.15
CA SER A 60 13.37 25.90 -23.76
C SER A 60 12.08 25.17 -23.34
N THR A 61 11.40 24.48 -24.25
CA THR A 61 10.14 23.79 -23.98
C THR A 61 10.29 22.29 -24.13
N PRO A 62 9.60 21.47 -23.33
CA PRO A 62 9.65 20.01 -23.48
C PRO A 62 9.12 19.55 -24.84
N CYS A 63 9.73 18.50 -25.39
CA CYS A 63 9.52 18.08 -26.77
C CYS A 63 8.06 17.73 -27.09
N LEU A 64 7.37 16.99 -26.21
CA LEU A 64 5.99 16.54 -26.47
C LEU A 64 4.95 17.67 -26.38
N LEU A 65 5.28 18.79 -25.75
CA LEU A 65 4.37 19.94 -25.64
C LEU A 65 4.43 20.84 -26.88
N ARG A 66 5.37 20.60 -27.79
CA ARG A 66 5.49 21.30 -29.07
C ARG A 66 4.52 20.68 -30.09
N PRO A 67 4.13 21.44 -31.14
CA PRO A 67 3.36 20.87 -32.25
C PRO A 67 4.07 19.65 -32.86
N ALA A 68 3.33 18.55 -33.04
CA ALA A 68 3.87 17.34 -33.66
C ALA A 68 4.21 17.56 -35.14
N GLY A 69 5.26 16.90 -35.62
CA GLY A 69 5.58 16.87 -37.04
C GLY A 69 4.56 16.08 -37.86
N ARG A 70 4.72 16.11 -39.18
CA ARG A 70 3.84 15.38 -40.12
C ARG A 70 4.34 13.98 -40.44
N VAL A 71 5.46 13.55 -39.85
CA VAL A 71 6.06 12.24 -40.14
C VAL A 71 5.34 11.17 -39.34
N ALA A 72 4.83 10.14 -40.01
CA ALA A 72 4.21 9.01 -39.34
C ALA A 72 5.26 8.29 -38.48
N ALA A 73 4.96 8.09 -37.20
CA ALA A 73 5.84 7.32 -36.33
C ALA A 73 5.77 5.83 -36.69
N GLN A 74 6.87 5.12 -36.43
CA GLN A 74 6.93 3.67 -36.60
C GLN A 74 7.07 2.99 -35.24
N TYR A 75 6.17 2.07 -34.93
CA TYR A 75 6.31 1.21 -33.76
C TYR A 75 7.35 0.12 -34.02
N HIS A 76 8.28 -0.08 -33.09
CA HIS A 76 9.39 -1.01 -33.19
C HIS A 76 9.27 -2.21 -32.24
N GLY A 77 8.08 -2.43 -31.65
CA GLY A 77 7.86 -3.43 -30.62
C GLY A 77 8.12 -2.88 -29.21
N GLY A 78 8.06 -3.77 -28.23
CA GLY A 78 8.34 -3.42 -26.84
C GLY A 78 9.15 -4.48 -26.12
N VAL A 79 9.79 -4.07 -25.03
CA VAL A 79 10.65 -4.90 -24.19
C VAL A 79 10.15 -4.86 -22.76
N TYR A 80 10.11 -6.01 -22.09
CA TYR A 80 9.82 -6.08 -20.67
C TYR A 80 11.12 -6.09 -19.87
N HIS A 81 11.24 -5.18 -18.92
CA HIS A 81 12.38 -5.06 -18.01
C HIS A 81 12.01 -5.63 -16.65
N ASN A 82 12.63 -6.75 -16.26
CA ASN A 82 12.40 -7.45 -14.99
C ASN A 82 13.66 -7.63 -14.14
N GLU A 83 14.84 -7.29 -14.67
CA GLU A 83 16.12 -7.44 -13.95
C GLU A 83 16.40 -6.25 -13.02
N ASP A 84 15.78 -5.10 -13.30
CA ASP A 84 15.89 -3.89 -12.49
C ASP A 84 14.59 -3.64 -11.72
N TYR A 85 14.68 -3.38 -10.42
CA TYR A 85 13.53 -2.89 -9.66
C TYR A 85 13.39 -1.38 -9.85
N PRO A 86 12.20 -0.87 -10.22
CA PRO A 86 10.93 -1.59 -10.43
C PRO A 86 10.77 -2.17 -11.85
N GLU A 87 9.98 -3.23 -11.97
CA GLU A 87 9.65 -3.88 -13.26
C GLU A 87 8.73 -2.99 -14.13
N TYR A 88 8.99 -2.94 -15.45
CA TYR A 88 8.18 -2.18 -16.39
C TYR A 88 8.26 -2.71 -17.82
N PHE A 89 7.23 -2.41 -18.62
CA PHE A 89 7.26 -2.59 -20.07
C PHE A 89 7.65 -1.28 -20.75
N ALA A 90 8.48 -1.34 -21.79
CA ALA A 90 8.87 -0.21 -22.63
C ALA A 90 8.47 -0.46 -24.08
N GLY A 91 7.44 0.24 -24.56
CA GLY A 91 7.08 0.29 -25.98
C GLY A 91 7.92 1.32 -26.72
N HIS A 92 8.44 0.99 -27.91
CA HIS A 92 9.34 1.86 -28.67
C HIS A 92 8.69 2.39 -29.94
N TRP A 93 8.68 3.71 -30.10
CA TRP A 93 8.29 4.41 -31.32
C TRP A 93 9.47 5.20 -31.87
N ARG A 94 9.65 5.16 -33.19
CA ARG A 94 10.53 6.09 -33.91
C ARG A 94 9.68 7.23 -34.43
N THR A 95 9.94 8.44 -33.95
CA THR A 95 9.29 9.69 -34.34
C THR A 95 10.30 10.62 -35.00
N ASP A 96 9.85 11.80 -35.44
CA ASP A 96 10.71 12.90 -35.88
C ASP A 96 11.55 13.51 -34.75
N LEU A 97 11.12 13.32 -33.50
CA LEU A 97 11.86 13.70 -32.28
C LEU A 97 12.90 12.65 -31.85
N GLY A 98 13.03 11.54 -32.58
CA GLY A 98 13.90 10.42 -32.25
C GLY A 98 13.14 9.22 -31.69
N ARG A 99 13.77 8.42 -30.82
CA ARG A 99 13.10 7.27 -30.20
C ARG A 99 12.27 7.74 -29.01
N LEU A 100 10.94 7.69 -29.14
CA LEU A 100 9.99 7.90 -28.05
C LEU A 100 9.69 6.55 -27.40
N VAL A 101 9.80 6.48 -26.08
CA VAL A 101 9.48 5.28 -25.30
C VAL A 101 8.27 5.56 -24.43
N ILE A 102 7.28 4.66 -24.46
CA ILE A 102 6.15 4.70 -23.52
C ILE A 102 6.30 3.53 -22.58
N ALA A 103 6.47 3.85 -21.29
CA ALA A 103 6.75 2.91 -20.23
C ALA A 103 5.53 2.70 -19.34
N TYR A 104 5.29 1.43 -18.98
CA TYR A 104 4.18 0.99 -18.13
C TYR A 104 4.77 0.25 -16.94
N PRO A 105 4.89 0.90 -15.77
CA PRO A 105 5.40 0.25 -14.58
C PRO A 105 4.41 -0.82 -14.09
N ARG A 106 4.91 -1.89 -13.48
CA ARG A 106 4.02 -2.95 -12.99
C ARG A 106 3.29 -2.51 -11.72
N GLU A 107 4.01 -2.02 -10.72
CA GLU A 107 3.46 -1.89 -9.36
C GLU A 107 3.55 -0.47 -8.78
N GLN A 108 4.59 0.31 -9.11
CA GLN A 108 4.87 1.59 -8.46
C GLN A 108 4.96 2.74 -9.45
N ALA A 109 4.63 3.94 -8.98
CA ALA A 109 4.92 5.17 -9.72
C ALA A 109 6.41 5.23 -10.03
N PHE A 110 6.75 5.58 -11.26
CA PHE A 110 8.12 5.46 -11.75
C PHE A 110 8.59 6.75 -12.41
N SER A 111 9.82 7.16 -12.09
CA SER A 111 10.38 8.40 -12.63
C SER A 111 10.81 8.19 -14.08
N PRO A 112 10.38 9.04 -15.02
CA PRO A 112 10.81 8.94 -16.42
C PRO A 112 12.33 9.12 -16.59
N ALA A 113 13.01 9.79 -15.65
CA ALA A 113 14.47 9.92 -15.66
C ALA A 113 15.18 8.57 -15.47
N VAL A 114 14.65 7.69 -14.63
CA VAL A 114 15.23 6.36 -14.39
C VAL A 114 15.08 5.49 -15.63
N VAL A 115 13.90 5.48 -16.25
CA VAL A 115 13.66 4.77 -17.51
C VAL A 115 14.59 5.31 -18.62
N LEU A 116 14.81 6.62 -18.69
CA LEU A 116 15.76 7.20 -19.67
C LEU A 116 17.14 6.59 -19.49
N GLU A 117 17.66 6.49 -18.27
CA GLU A 117 18.95 5.88 -17.97
C GLU A 117 19.01 4.40 -18.40
N GLN A 118 17.95 3.65 -18.13
CA GLN A 118 17.86 2.21 -18.42
C GLN A 118 17.62 1.88 -19.91
N VAL A 119 17.05 2.82 -20.68
CA VAL A 119 16.75 2.62 -22.10
C VAL A 119 17.67 3.50 -22.96
N PRO A 120 18.90 3.03 -23.29
CA PRO A 120 19.85 3.81 -24.07
C PRO A 120 19.28 4.11 -25.47
N GLY A 121 19.49 5.36 -25.91
CA GLY A 121 19.03 5.85 -27.21
C GLY A 121 17.58 6.32 -27.24
N ALA A 122 16.81 6.23 -26.15
CA ALA A 122 15.54 6.94 -26.03
C ALA A 122 15.79 8.46 -26.01
N ALA A 123 15.17 9.20 -26.92
CA ALA A 123 15.19 10.66 -26.93
C ALA A 123 14.17 11.24 -25.94
N ILE A 124 13.05 10.55 -25.78
CA ILE A 124 11.95 10.93 -24.89
C ILE A 124 11.42 9.67 -24.22
N VAL A 125 11.11 9.75 -22.93
CA VAL A 125 10.32 8.74 -22.22
C VAL A 125 9.03 9.38 -21.73
N VAL A 126 7.94 8.64 -21.87
CA VAL A 126 6.65 8.87 -21.20
C VAL A 126 6.39 7.66 -20.30
N VAL A 127 6.11 7.89 -19.02
CA VAL A 127 5.68 6.88 -18.06
C VAL A 127 4.18 7.05 -17.84
N VAL A 128 3.42 5.97 -18.03
CA VAL A 128 2.00 5.90 -17.69
C VAL A 128 1.89 5.50 -16.22
N GLN A 129 1.57 6.45 -15.35
CA GLN A 129 1.51 6.20 -13.91
C GLN A 129 0.29 5.34 -13.54
N ASN A 130 0.31 4.81 -12.31
CA ASN A 130 -0.78 4.00 -11.75
C ASN A 130 -1.86 4.85 -11.05
N ASP A 131 -1.70 6.17 -11.04
CA ASP A 131 -2.65 7.12 -10.46
C ASP A 131 -3.37 7.94 -11.54
N TRP A 132 -4.36 8.71 -11.08
CA TRP A 132 -5.28 9.45 -11.93
C TRP A 132 -5.05 10.96 -11.72
N ASN A 133 -5.03 11.75 -12.79
CA ASN A 133 -4.99 13.22 -12.67
C ASN A 133 -6.32 13.74 -12.13
N LEU A 134 -6.31 15.04 -11.85
CA LEU A 134 -7.50 15.84 -11.58
C LEU A 134 -8.58 15.73 -12.66
N TYR A 135 -8.27 15.29 -13.88
CA TYR A 135 -9.23 15.05 -14.97
C TYR A 135 -9.80 13.63 -14.95
N GLY A 136 -9.51 12.82 -13.94
CA GLY A 136 -9.97 11.44 -13.86
C GLY A 136 -9.38 10.54 -14.95
N LEU A 137 -8.26 10.92 -15.57
CA LEU A 137 -7.54 10.13 -16.57
C LEU A 137 -6.21 9.63 -15.98
N PRO A 138 -5.63 8.53 -16.49
CA PRO A 138 -4.34 8.06 -15.99
C PRO A 138 -3.25 9.11 -16.22
N ASN A 139 -2.38 9.28 -15.23
CA ASN A 139 -1.31 10.27 -15.27
C ASN A 139 -0.20 9.88 -16.26
N LEU A 140 0.37 10.89 -16.90
CA LEU A 140 1.55 10.77 -17.76
C LEU A 140 2.64 11.67 -17.22
N ASP A 141 3.81 11.09 -16.95
CA ASP A 141 5.03 11.84 -16.69
C ASP A 141 6.02 11.62 -17.83
N ALA A 142 6.70 12.67 -18.26
CA ALA A 142 7.68 12.58 -19.32
C ALA A 142 8.98 13.30 -18.96
N ALA A 143 10.05 12.84 -19.58
CA ALA A 143 11.35 13.49 -19.55
C ALA A 143 12.02 13.38 -20.92
N ASP A 144 12.74 14.43 -21.29
CA ASP A 144 13.52 14.48 -22.52
C ASP A 144 14.99 14.16 -22.19
N ARG A 145 15.68 13.42 -23.06
CA ARG A 145 17.10 13.05 -22.87
C ARG A 145 18.00 14.25 -22.68
N ASP A 146 17.73 15.34 -23.39
CA ASP A 146 18.52 16.56 -23.32
C ASP A 146 18.33 17.31 -21.99
N ARG A 147 17.26 17.00 -21.25
CA ARG A 147 16.89 17.63 -19.97
C ARG A 147 16.25 16.60 -19.03
N PRO A 148 16.98 15.56 -18.58
CA PRO A 148 16.40 14.43 -17.87
C PRO A 148 15.80 14.81 -16.51
N ASN A 149 16.30 15.88 -15.89
CA ASN A 149 15.81 16.40 -14.60
C ASN A 149 14.54 17.27 -14.75
N LEU A 150 14.13 17.60 -15.97
CA LEU A 150 12.93 18.38 -16.23
C LEU A 150 11.76 17.43 -16.50
N VAL A 151 11.18 16.89 -15.44
CA VAL A 151 9.94 16.11 -15.54
C VAL A 151 8.76 17.05 -15.85
N TYR A 152 7.90 16.63 -16.76
CA TYR A 152 6.70 17.34 -17.19
C TYR A 152 5.54 16.38 -17.48
N GLU A 153 4.31 16.88 -17.45
CA GLU A 153 3.09 16.08 -17.62
C GLU A 153 2.47 16.33 -19.00
N PRO A 154 2.74 15.51 -20.04
CA PRO A 154 2.04 15.63 -21.31
C PRO A 154 0.60 15.14 -21.20
N ARG A 155 -0.23 15.57 -22.14
CA ARG A 155 -1.58 15.05 -22.37
C ARG A 155 -1.52 13.81 -23.25
N TRP A 156 -2.47 12.90 -23.09
CA TRP A 156 -2.66 11.77 -24.00
C TRP A 156 -2.78 12.20 -25.45
N SER A 157 -3.51 13.29 -25.71
CA SER A 157 -3.61 13.87 -27.07
C SER A 157 -2.30 14.45 -27.60
N GLU A 158 -1.44 14.97 -26.71
CA GLU A 158 -0.11 15.47 -27.09
C GLU A 158 0.79 14.29 -27.51
N VAL A 159 0.80 13.21 -26.73
CA VAL A 159 1.54 11.98 -27.08
C VAL A 159 1.00 11.36 -28.37
N ALA A 160 -0.33 11.22 -28.49
CA ALA A 160 -1.00 10.68 -29.68
C ALA A 160 -0.61 11.44 -30.97
N ALA A 161 -0.55 12.77 -30.89
CA ALA A 161 -0.14 13.60 -32.02
C ALA A 161 1.29 13.29 -32.49
N HIS A 162 2.23 13.02 -31.58
CA HIS A 162 3.63 12.70 -31.91
C HIS A 162 3.81 11.26 -32.41
N ILE A 163 3.00 10.31 -31.95
CA ILE A 163 3.05 8.93 -32.46
C ILE A 163 2.15 8.73 -33.70
N GLY A 164 1.30 9.69 -34.03
CA GLY A 164 0.41 9.66 -35.20
C GLY A 164 -0.77 8.68 -35.09
N THR A 165 -1.04 8.14 -33.91
CA THR A 165 -2.11 7.18 -33.63
C THR A 165 -2.54 7.27 -32.16
N GLU A 166 -3.55 6.50 -31.77
CA GLU A 166 -3.99 6.41 -30.38
C GLU A 166 -2.90 5.77 -29.52
N VAL A 167 -2.71 6.28 -28.30
CA VAL A 167 -1.72 5.76 -27.36
C VAL A 167 -2.32 4.57 -26.62
N PRO A 168 -1.62 3.42 -26.52
CA PRO A 168 -2.15 2.31 -25.73
C PRO A 168 -2.23 2.68 -24.26
N TRP A 169 -3.37 2.45 -23.62
CA TRP A 169 -3.50 2.51 -22.17
C TRP A 169 -3.84 1.12 -21.64
N TRP A 170 -3.00 0.62 -20.73
CA TRP A 170 -3.16 -0.66 -20.07
C TRP A 170 -3.51 -0.43 -18.60
N PRO A 171 -4.71 -0.85 -18.14
CA PRO A 171 -5.02 -0.95 -16.71
C PRO A 171 -3.91 -1.72 -16.00
N SER A 172 -3.56 -1.31 -14.77
CA SER A 172 -2.41 -1.88 -14.05
C SER A 172 -2.52 -3.40 -13.89
N ALA A 173 -3.74 -3.88 -13.61
CA ALA A 173 -4.07 -5.30 -13.48
C ALA A 173 -4.02 -6.08 -14.82
N LEU A 174 -3.91 -5.43 -15.99
CA LEU A 174 -3.85 -6.13 -17.29
C LEU A 174 -2.44 -6.12 -17.91
N ARG A 175 -1.43 -5.67 -17.16
CA ARG A 175 -0.03 -5.54 -17.61
C ARG A 175 0.76 -6.86 -17.54
N ARG A 176 0.24 -7.94 -18.13
CA ARG A 176 0.97 -9.21 -18.27
C ARG A 176 2.15 -9.04 -19.25
N PRO A 177 3.40 -9.42 -18.90
CA PRO A 177 4.56 -9.23 -19.76
C PRO A 177 4.42 -9.79 -21.18
N GLY A 178 3.90 -11.03 -21.28
CA GLY A 178 3.71 -11.70 -22.57
C GLY A 178 2.71 -10.99 -23.49
N HIS A 179 1.63 -10.43 -22.94
CA HIS A 179 0.62 -9.71 -23.70
C HIS A 179 1.13 -8.33 -24.14
N LEU A 180 1.81 -7.60 -23.24
CA LEU A 180 2.40 -6.31 -23.56
C LEU A 180 3.43 -6.41 -24.70
N THR A 181 4.29 -7.43 -24.66
CA THR A 181 5.34 -7.64 -25.67
C THR A 181 4.81 -8.17 -27.00
N ALA A 182 3.68 -8.88 -27.00
CA ALA A 182 3.04 -9.39 -28.21
C ALA A 182 2.13 -8.36 -28.92
N TRP A 183 1.76 -7.26 -28.25
CA TRP A 183 0.88 -6.26 -28.79
C TRP A 183 1.54 -5.37 -29.86
N PHE A 184 0.78 -5.00 -30.88
CA PHE A 184 1.14 -4.01 -31.89
C PHE A 184 -0.03 -3.04 -32.15
N PRO A 185 0.26 -1.79 -32.58
CA PRO A 185 -0.78 -0.86 -32.98
C PRO A 185 -1.76 -1.48 -33.99
N ALA A 186 -3.05 -1.17 -33.83
CA ALA A 186 -4.17 -1.73 -34.56
C ALA A 186 -4.50 -3.22 -34.28
N HIS A 187 -3.81 -3.89 -33.36
CA HIS A 187 -4.32 -5.15 -32.81
C HIS A 187 -5.68 -4.93 -32.15
N ALA A 188 -6.60 -5.88 -32.38
CA ALA A 188 -7.88 -5.88 -31.69
C ALA A 188 -7.68 -6.10 -30.18
N PRO A 189 -8.55 -5.53 -29.32
CA PRO A 189 -8.48 -5.80 -27.90
C PRO A 189 -8.67 -7.30 -27.60
N GLU A 190 -7.89 -7.83 -26.66
CA GLU A 190 -7.95 -9.24 -26.28
C GLU A 190 -8.24 -9.45 -24.79
N ALA A 191 -8.78 -10.63 -24.45
CA ALA A 191 -8.98 -11.05 -23.07
C ALA A 191 -7.62 -11.41 -22.45
N VAL A 192 -7.31 -10.80 -21.30
CA VAL A 192 -6.03 -11.01 -20.60
C VAL A 192 -6.29 -11.39 -19.15
N GLN A 193 -5.59 -12.43 -18.69
CA GLN A 193 -5.62 -12.83 -17.28
C GLN A 193 -5.07 -11.71 -16.38
N ALA A 194 -5.85 -11.29 -15.39
CA ALA A 194 -5.45 -10.21 -14.49
C ALA A 194 -4.18 -10.58 -13.71
N VAL A 195 -3.25 -9.62 -13.62
CA VAL A 195 -2.13 -9.60 -12.69
C VAL A 195 -2.59 -8.90 -11.42
N SER A 196 -2.19 -9.41 -10.27
CA SER A 196 -2.48 -8.79 -8.99
C SER A 196 -1.21 -8.63 -8.16
N TRP A 197 -1.23 -7.65 -7.27
CA TRP A 197 -0.34 -7.58 -6.13
C TRP A 197 -1.19 -7.35 -4.89
N PRO A 198 -1.26 -8.31 -3.95
CA PRO A 198 -0.53 -9.60 -3.87
C PRO A 198 -0.84 -10.56 -5.02
N LYS A 199 0.04 -11.55 -5.29
CA LYS A 199 -0.13 -12.51 -6.39
C LYS A 199 -1.04 -13.67 -6.00
N TRP A 200 -1.85 -14.15 -6.93
CA TRP A 200 -2.70 -15.33 -6.73
C TRP A 200 -2.04 -16.63 -7.24
N GLU A 201 -1.09 -16.54 -8.17
CA GLU A 201 -0.48 -17.69 -8.84
C GLU A 201 0.18 -18.70 -7.88
N PRO A 202 0.98 -18.28 -6.88
CA PRO A 202 1.60 -19.24 -5.95
C PRO A 202 0.58 -20.07 -5.17
N LEU A 203 -0.59 -19.49 -4.86
CA LEU A 203 -1.67 -20.21 -4.19
C LEU A 203 -2.24 -21.28 -5.12
N TYR A 204 -2.48 -20.96 -6.39
CA TYR A 204 -2.97 -21.97 -7.35
C TYR A 204 -1.93 -23.07 -7.58
N ASP A 205 -0.64 -22.72 -7.69
CA ASP A 205 0.45 -23.70 -7.81
C ASP A 205 0.51 -24.64 -6.61
N MET A 206 0.33 -24.13 -5.39
CA MET A 206 0.24 -24.94 -4.17
C MET A 206 -0.99 -25.85 -4.23
N ALA A 207 -2.16 -25.29 -4.56
CA ALA A 207 -3.40 -26.05 -4.66
C ALA A 207 -3.32 -27.20 -5.65
N TYR A 208 -2.68 -27.02 -6.82
CA TYR A 208 -2.53 -28.06 -7.84
C TYR A 208 -1.58 -29.19 -7.45
N ARG A 209 -0.68 -28.97 -6.49
CA ARG A 209 0.19 -30.00 -5.91
C ARG A 209 -0.49 -30.82 -4.81
N GLU A 210 -1.57 -30.30 -4.25
CA GLU A 210 -2.34 -30.93 -3.19
C GLU A 210 -3.49 -31.79 -3.72
N ALA A 211 -3.79 -32.89 -3.02
CA ALA A 211 -4.93 -33.74 -3.36
C ALA A 211 -6.26 -32.96 -3.22
N LYS A 212 -7.25 -33.31 -4.05
CA LYS A 212 -8.59 -32.70 -3.99
C LYS A 212 -9.23 -32.90 -2.61
N GLY A 213 -9.84 -31.84 -2.08
CA GLY A 213 -10.51 -31.84 -0.77
C GLY A 213 -9.59 -31.68 0.44
N THR A 214 -8.27 -31.55 0.27
CA THR A 214 -7.38 -31.23 1.39
C THR A 214 -7.60 -29.79 1.88
N PRO A 215 -7.42 -29.51 3.18
CA PRO A 215 -7.57 -28.16 3.72
C PRO A 215 -6.67 -27.12 3.03
N VAL A 216 -5.43 -27.49 2.70
CA VAL A 216 -4.50 -26.59 1.99
C VAL A 216 -5.03 -26.21 0.61
N ARG A 217 -5.50 -27.19 -0.18
CA ARG A 217 -6.09 -26.91 -1.49
C ARG A 217 -7.30 -25.98 -1.37
N ILE A 218 -8.20 -26.24 -0.43
CA ILE A 218 -9.38 -25.42 -0.18
C ILE A 218 -8.97 -23.97 0.11
N ALA A 219 -8.05 -23.76 1.06
CA ALA A 219 -7.59 -22.41 1.41
C ALA A 219 -6.91 -21.70 0.23
N CYS A 220 -6.00 -22.38 -0.46
CA CYS A 220 -5.26 -21.81 -1.58
C CYS A 220 -6.16 -21.45 -2.77
N ILE A 221 -7.12 -22.30 -3.14
CA ILE A 221 -8.08 -21.99 -4.21
C ILE A 221 -8.98 -20.83 -3.81
N SER A 222 -9.60 -20.88 -2.63
CA SER A 222 -10.52 -19.83 -2.18
C SER A 222 -9.83 -18.46 -2.11
N ILE A 223 -8.68 -18.38 -1.44
CA ILE A 223 -7.97 -17.09 -1.28
C ILE A 223 -7.39 -16.62 -2.62
N GLY A 224 -6.83 -17.54 -3.42
CA GLY A 224 -6.31 -17.20 -4.75
C GLY A 224 -7.43 -16.69 -5.68
N HIS A 225 -8.62 -17.30 -5.60
CA HIS A 225 -9.81 -16.84 -6.32
C HIS A 225 -10.25 -15.45 -5.87
N GLU A 226 -10.31 -15.17 -4.56
CA GLU A 226 -10.65 -13.83 -4.05
C GLU A 226 -9.67 -12.76 -4.55
N ILE A 227 -8.36 -13.02 -4.47
CA ILE A 227 -7.32 -12.09 -4.95
C ILE A 227 -7.48 -11.85 -6.45
N ARG A 228 -7.66 -12.91 -7.24
CA ARG A 228 -7.84 -12.84 -8.69
C ARG A 228 -9.13 -12.10 -9.08
N ALA A 229 -10.25 -12.45 -8.45
CA ALA A 229 -11.55 -11.84 -8.70
C ALA A 229 -11.52 -10.34 -8.35
N GLY A 230 -10.90 -9.95 -7.24
CA GLY A 230 -10.71 -8.55 -6.87
C GLY A 230 -9.89 -7.77 -7.91
N ALA A 231 -8.83 -8.37 -8.48
CA ALA A 231 -8.06 -7.74 -9.54
C ALA A 231 -8.84 -7.60 -10.85
N VAL A 232 -9.66 -8.60 -11.21
CA VAL A 232 -10.57 -8.55 -12.36
C VAL A 232 -11.63 -7.45 -12.16
N GLU A 233 -12.28 -7.40 -11.00
CA GLU A 233 -13.28 -6.39 -10.66
C GLU A 233 -12.67 -4.98 -10.71
N TYR A 234 -11.47 -4.79 -10.16
CA TYR A 234 -10.76 -3.52 -10.23
C TYR A 234 -10.46 -3.11 -11.67
N ALA A 235 -9.95 -4.03 -12.50
CA ALA A 235 -9.69 -3.76 -13.91
C ALA A 235 -10.96 -3.35 -14.67
N ARG A 236 -12.10 -4.01 -14.39
CA ARG A 236 -13.39 -3.63 -14.97
C ARG A 236 -13.81 -2.23 -14.55
N TRP A 237 -13.70 -1.91 -13.26
CA TRP A 237 -13.99 -0.57 -12.76
C TRP A 237 -13.15 0.51 -13.47
N GLU A 238 -11.84 0.28 -13.65
CA GLU A 238 -10.98 1.21 -14.40
C GLU A 238 -11.44 1.38 -15.86
N LEU A 239 -11.84 0.28 -16.52
CA LEU A 239 -12.32 0.29 -17.90
C LEU A 239 -13.67 0.99 -18.04
N ASP A 240 -14.62 0.72 -17.14
CA ASP A 240 -15.94 1.34 -17.12
C ASP A 240 -15.81 2.85 -16.88
N HIS A 241 -15.03 3.25 -15.88
CA HIS A 241 -14.69 4.66 -15.62
C HIS A 241 -14.10 5.34 -16.86
N MET A 242 -13.21 4.67 -17.60
CA MET A 242 -12.64 5.21 -18.82
C MET A 242 -13.62 5.28 -20.00
N ASN A 243 -14.61 4.40 -20.05
CA ASN A 243 -15.66 4.45 -21.07
C ASN A 243 -16.67 5.57 -20.78
N GLU A 244 -17.00 5.81 -19.51
CA GLU A 244 -17.85 6.95 -19.10
C GLU A 244 -17.22 8.29 -19.52
N LEU A 245 -15.89 8.43 -19.45
CA LEU A 245 -15.18 9.63 -19.89
C LEU A 245 -15.18 9.83 -21.42
N ALA A 246 -15.53 8.80 -22.20
CA ALA A 246 -15.67 8.91 -23.65
C ALA A 246 -17.01 9.55 -24.07
N GLU A 247 -18.02 9.48 -23.22
CA GLU A 247 -19.33 10.05 -23.51
C GLU A 247 -19.30 11.57 -23.34
N PRO A 248 -19.70 12.36 -24.35
CA PRO A 248 -19.80 13.81 -24.23
C PRO A 248 -21.04 14.20 -23.40
N GLY A 249 -21.05 13.85 -22.11
CA GLY A 249 -22.18 14.04 -21.20
C GLY A 249 -22.35 15.45 -20.64
N GLY A 250 -21.45 16.39 -20.97
CA GLY A 250 -21.47 17.76 -20.44
C GLY A 250 -21.21 18.82 -21.50
N SER A 251 -21.93 19.96 -21.41
CA SER A 251 -21.66 21.15 -22.24
C SER A 251 -20.50 22.00 -21.73
N ASP A 252 -19.90 21.64 -20.59
CA ASP A 252 -18.77 22.36 -20.04
C ASP A 252 -17.45 22.02 -20.78
N GLY A 253 -16.50 22.95 -20.76
CA GLY A 253 -15.20 22.76 -21.41
C GLY A 253 -14.33 21.68 -20.75
N TYR A 254 -14.78 21.08 -19.64
CA TYR A 254 -14.04 20.07 -18.90
C TYR A 254 -14.36 18.66 -19.42
N ALA A 255 -15.64 18.31 -19.55
CA ALA A 255 -16.08 17.06 -20.16
C ALA A 255 -15.56 16.90 -21.60
N ARG A 256 -15.59 17.98 -22.39
CA ARG A 256 -15.03 17.98 -23.75
C ARG A 256 -13.52 17.68 -23.77
N ARG A 257 -12.77 18.18 -22.79
CA ARG A 257 -11.34 17.90 -22.65
C ARG A 257 -11.11 16.43 -22.29
N GLN A 258 -11.86 15.88 -21.35
CA GLN A 258 -11.78 14.46 -20.98
C GLN A 258 -12.05 13.56 -22.19
N ALA A 259 -13.15 13.78 -22.90
CA ALA A 259 -13.50 13.02 -24.10
C ALA A 259 -12.40 13.09 -25.18
N THR A 260 -11.79 14.27 -25.39
CA THR A 260 -10.67 14.43 -26.33
C THR A 260 -9.45 13.60 -25.92
N GLN A 261 -9.10 13.61 -24.63
CA GLN A 261 -7.98 12.81 -24.12
C GLN A 261 -8.28 11.31 -24.22
N ARG A 262 -9.49 10.89 -23.85
CA ARG A 262 -9.92 9.49 -23.94
C ARG A 262 -9.94 8.97 -25.38
N ALA A 263 -10.38 9.80 -26.33
CA ALA A 263 -10.33 9.50 -27.77
C ALA A 263 -8.90 9.48 -28.33
N SER A 264 -7.89 9.88 -27.55
CA SER A 264 -6.48 9.75 -27.91
C SER A 264 -5.86 8.44 -27.38
N MET A 265 -6.67 7.54 -26.81
CA MET A 265 -6.23 6.28 -26.22
C MET A 265 -6.88 5.08 -26.89
N VAL A 266 -6.11 4.02 -27.07
CA VAL A 266 -6.60 2.68 -27.40
C VAL A 266 -6.51 1.81 -26.15
N ILE A 267 -7.52 0.96 -25.92
CA ILE A 267 -7.56 -0.01 -24.82
C ILE A 267 -7.20 -1.38 -25.40
N PRO A 268 -5.99 -1.90 -25.18
CA PRO A 268 -5.53 -3.12 -25.85
C PRO A 268 -6.07 -4.42 -25.26
N ALA A 269 -6.62 -4.38 -24.04
CA ALA A 269 -7.02 -5.57 -23.32
C ALA A 269 -8.23 -5.33 -22.41
N PHE A 270 -8.95 -6.41 -22.14
CA PHE A 270 -10.00 -6.49 -21.13
C PHE A 270 -9.74 -7.71 -20.23
N PRO A 271 -10.21 -7.71 -18.97
CA PRO A 271 -9.95 -8.82 -18.07
C PRO A 271 -10.60 -10.11 -18.59
N ASP A 272 -9.84 -11.21 -18.54
CA ASP A 272 -10.36 -12.55 -18.75
C ASP A 272 -11.08 -13.04 -17.48
N ASP A 273 -12.37 -13.28 -17.61
CA ASP A 273 -13.24 -13.72 -16.52
C ASP A 273 -13.14 -15.22 -16.24
N SER A 274 -12.49 -15.98 -17.13
CA SER A 274 -12.38 -17.42 -16.97
C SER A 274 -11.50 -17.77 -15.78
N ASP A 275 -12.14 -18.30 -14.73
CA ASP A 275 -11.46 -18.87 -13.58
C ASP A 275 -11.64 -20.40 -13.56
N PRO A 276 -10.62 -21.17 -13.98
CA PRO A 276 -10.73 -22.62 -13.98
C PRO A 276 -10.82 -23.20 -12.55
N ALA A 277 -10.30 -22.49 -11.54
CA ALA A 277 -10.29 -22.95 -10.16
C ALA A 277 -11.48 -22.41 -9.35
N GLY A 278 -12.14 -21.35 -9.82
CA GLY A 278 -13.26 -20.70 -9.11
C GLY A 278 -14.42 -21.63 -8.75
N SER A 279 -14.66 -22.69 -9.54
CA SER A 279 -15.68 -23.70 -9.21
C SER A 279 -15.37 -24.56 -7.97
N GLU A 280 -14.10 -24.62 -7.56
CA GLU A 280 -13.65 -25.32 -6.34
C GLU A 280 -13.52 -24.37 -5.14
N ALA A 281 -13.66 -23.05 -5.34
CA ALA A 281 -13.62 -22.07 -4.26
C ALA A 281 -14.84 -22.21 -3.35
N VAL A 282 -14.61 -22.08 -2.04
CA VAL A 282 -15.65 -22.12 -1.00
C VAL A 282 -15.61 -20.84 -0.15
N ASP A 283 -16.76 -20.45 0.38
CA ASP A 283 -16.92 -19.34 1.35
C ASP A 283 -17.11 -19.89 2.78
N ASP A 284 -16.27 -20.85 3.16
CA ASP A 284 -16.20 -21.40 4.52
C ASP A 284 -14.92 -20.91 5.20
N GLU A 285 -15.05 -19.84 6.00
CA GLU A 285 -13.92 -19.22 6.70
C GLU A 285 -13.22 -20.17 7.69
N GLU A 286 -13.91 -21.17 8.26
CA GLU A 286 -13.28 -22.16 9.14
C GLU A 286 -12.43 -23.14 8.34
N ALA A 287 -12.96 -23.65 7.23
CA ALA A 287 -12.21 -24.54 6.35
C ALA A 287 -10.97 -23.85 5.76
N ILE A 288 -11.11 -22.59 5.32
CA ILE A 288 -9.99 -21.78 4.81
C ILE A 288 -8.93 -21.58 5.90
N ARG A 289 -9.33 -21.16 7.11
CA ARG A 289 -8.38 -20.98 8.23
C ARG A 289 -7.66 -22.27 8.61
N ALA A 290 -8.36 -23.41 8.58
CA ALA A 290 -7.73 -24.70 8.83
C ALA A 290 -6.64 -25.00 7.79
N GLY A 291 -6.87 -24.71 6.51
CA GLY A 291 -5.86 -24.84 5.46
C GLY A 291 -4.67 -23.90 5.64
N VAL A 292 -4.92 -22.63 5.98
CA VAL A 292 -3.84 -21.67 6.28
C VAL A 292 -3.01 -22.11 7.49
N ALA A 293 -3.65 -22.65 8.54
CA ALA A 293 -2.93 -23.18 9.70
C ALA A 293 -2.00 -24.35 9.32
N VAL A 294 -2.42 -25.22 8.40
CA VAL A 294 -1.54 -26.27 7.85
C VAL A 294 -0.39 -25.66 7.06
N LEU A 295 -0.64 -24.65 6.21
CA LEU A 295 0.42 -23.93 5.48
C LEU A 295 1.47 -23.33 6.43
N CYS A 296 1.05 -22.70 7.54
CA CYS A 296 1.97 -22.14 8.54
C CYS A 296 2.96 -23.16 9.12
N GLY A 297 2.56 -24.44 9.19
CA GLY A 297 3.37 -25.53 9.72
C GLY A 297 4.29 -26.21 8.69
N ARG A 298 4.21 -25.86 7.40
CA ARG A 298 5.08 -26.43 6.35
C ARG A 298 6.49 -25.85 6.42
N THR A 299 7.41 -26.37 5.61
CA THR A 299 8.82 -25.92 5.57
C THR A 299 9.33 -25.63 4.17
N ASP A 300 8.49 -25.74 3.15
CA ASP A 300 8.88 -25.49 1.75
C ASP A 300 8.63 -24.03 1.32
N ASP A 301 9.43 -23.57 0.35
CA ASP A 301 9.43 -22.18 -0.13
C ASP A 301 8.09 -21.74 -0.71
N LEU A 302 7.34 -22.64 -1.36
CA LEU A 302 6.04 -22.31 -1.94
C LEU A 302 5.01 -22.00 -0.84
N ALA A 303 5.09 -22.66 0.31
CA ALA A 303 4.26 -22.32 1.46
C ALA A 303 4.60 -20.93 2.03
N VAL A 304 5.88 -20.56 2.04
CA VAL A 304 6.34 -19.22 2.43
C VAL A 304 5.74 -18.18 1.48
N GLU A 305 5.93 -18.35 0.17
CA GLU A 305 5.40 -17.43 -0.86
C GLU A 305 3.86 -17.31 -0.80
N CYS A 306 3.15 -18.41 -0.57
CA CYS A 306 1.69 -18.38 -0.35
C CYS A 306 1.33 -17.53 0.87
N LEU A 307 2.00 -17.74 2.00
CA LEU A 307 1.71 -17.01 3.24
C LEU A 307 2.09 -15.53 3.14
N GLU A 308 3.14 -15.17 2.39
CA GLU A 308 3.48 -13.78 2.09
C GLU A 308 2.30 -13.10 1.37
N HIS A 309 1.78 -13.70 0.30
CA HIS A 309 0.67 -13.12 -0.44
C HIS A 309 -0.65 -13.11 0.32
N ILE A 310 -0.95 -14.15 1.11
CA ILE A 310 -2.11 -14.17 2.02
C ILE A 310 -2.00 -13.02 3.03
N GLY A 311 -0.86 -12.88 3.70
CA GLY A 311 -0.64 -11.87 4.73
C GLY A 311 -0.70 -10.43 4.18
N MET A 312 -0.25 -10.21 2.95
CA MET A 312 -0.37 -8.92 2.27
C MET A 312 -1.80 -8.61 1.80
N TRP A 313 -2.58 -9.63 1.44
CA TRP A 313 -3.97 -9.45 0.98
C TRP A 313 -4.89 -9.16 2.15
N SER A 314 -4.87 -10.05 3.14
CA SER A 314 -5.77 -9.97 4.29
C SER A 314 -5.29 -10.84 5.45
N GLY A 315 -5.24 -10.24 6.64
CA GLY A 315 -5.08 -10.97 7.90
C GLY A 315 -6.29 -11.82 8.29
N ARG A 316 -7.42 -11.75 7.55
CA ARG A 316 -8.68 -12.44 7.87
C ARG A 316 -8.52 -13.94 8.04
N TYR A 317 -7.69 -14.59 7.22
CA TYR A 317 -7.52 -16.04 7.24
C TYR A 317 -6.30 -16.51 8.02
N MET A 318 -5.48 -15.58 8.52
CA MET A 318 -4.34 -15.93 9.35
C MET A 318 -4.82 -16.54 10.68
N PRO A 319 -4.12 -17.57 11.20
CA PRO A 319 -4.45 -18.16 12.50
C PRO A 319 -4.12 -17.21 13.66
N PHE A 320 -3.27 -16.21 13.40
CA PHE A 320 -2.86 -15.19 14.35
C PHE A 320 -3.39 -13.81 13.95
N ALA A 321 -3.35 -12.87 14.88
CA ALA A 321 -3.75 -11.49 14.69
C ALA A 321 -2.55 -10.63 14.27
N GLY A 322 -2.51 -9.36 14.66
CA GLY A 322 -1.44 -8.43 14.32
C GLY A 322 -0.07 -8.84 14.86
N SER A 323 0.98 -8.48 14.13
CA SER A 323 2.37 -8.69 14.53
C SER A 323 2.80 -7.69 15.62
N PHE A 324 3.64 -8.11 16.54
CA PHE A 324 4.27 -7.24 17.53
C PHE A 324 5.74 -7.58 17.71
N SER A 325 6.49 -6.68 18.37
CA SER A 325 7.88 -6.90 18.73
C SER A 325 8.16 -6.53 20.18
N VAL A 326 8.98 -7.34 20.85
CA VAL A 326 9.50 -7.08 22.20
C VAL A 326 11.03 -6.98 22.11
N THR A 327 11.62 -6.08 22.90
CA THR A 327 13.08 -5.86 22.89
C THR A 327 13.66 -6.21 24.25
N ALA A 328 14.82 -6.87 24.28
CA ALA A 328 15.43 -7.32 25.52
C ALA A 328 15.67 -6.18 26.53
N LEU A 329 16.14 -5.02 26.06
CA LEU A 329 16.48 -3.86 26.92
C LEU A 329 15.26 -3.14 27.52
N ASN A 330 14.06 -3.34 26.97
CA ASN A 330 12.81 -2.77 27.47
C ASN A 330 11.82 -3.84 27.94
N THR A 331 12.35 -4.99 28.39
CA THR A 331 11.54 -6.10 28.89
C THR A 331 10.93 -5.73 30.24
N THR A 332 9.62 -5.50 30.27
CA THR A 332 8.86 -5.42 31.53
C THR A 332 8.67 -6.83 32.12
N ALA A 333 8.15 -6.93 33.34
CA ALA A 333 7.86 -8.22 33.97
C ALA A 333 6.94 -9.11 33.10
N ALA A 334 5.90 -8.53 32.49
CA ALA A 334 4.95 -9.26 31.65
C ALA A 334 5.63 -9.80 30.37
N ALA A 335 6.44 -8.97 29.71
CA ALA A 335 7.25 -9.39 28.57
C ALA A 335 8.27 -10.48 28.96
N GLY A 336 8.89 -10.38 30.14
CA GLY A 336 9.84 -11.37 30.64
C GLY A 336 9.20 -12.72 30.93
N GLU A 337 7.99 -12.73 31.50
CA GLU A 337 7.19 -13.95 31.68
C GLU A 337 6.86 -14.62 30.34
N TRP A 338 6.49 -13.82 29.34
CA TRP A 338 6.21 -14.32 27.98
C TRP A 338 7.46 -14.88 27.31
N ILE A 339 8.58 -14.15 27.32
CA ILE A 339 9.87 -14.61 26.75
C ILE A 339 10.33 -15.89 27.45
N GLY A 340 10.25 -15.94 28.77
CA GLY A 340 10.73 -17.07 29.57
C GLY A 340 9.99 -18.38 29.32
N ARG A 341 8.80 -18.35 28.72
CA ARG A 341 8.04 -19.57 28.38
C ARG A 341 8.22 -20.07 26.95
N LEU A 342 8.87 -19.28 26.09
CA LEU A 342 9.05 -19.64 24.68
C LEU A 342 9.86 -20.92 24.56
N ARG A 343 9.48 -21.77 23.58
CA ARG A 343 10.18 -23.02 23.30
C ARG A 343 10.86 -22.93 21.94
N ARG A 344 12.14 -23.24 21.89
CA ARG A 344 12.88 -23.29 20.62
C ARG A 344 12.34 -24.41 19.75
N VAL A 345 12.17 -24.15 18.46
CA VAL A 345 11.66 -25.10 17.46
C VAL A 345 12.43 -24.94 16.15
N GLU A 346 12.35 -25.93 15.28
CA GLU A 346 12.79 -25.78 13.89
C GLU A 346 11.89 -24.77 13.15
N PRO A 347 12.44 -23.97 12.22
CA PRO A 347 11.66 -23.00 11.46
C PRO A 347 10.61 -23.69 10.59
N THR A 348 9.44 -23.06 10.50
CA THR A 348 8.36 -23.40 9.56
C THR A 348 8.06 -22.19 8.67
N ALA A 349 7.19 -22.34 7.67
CA ALA A 349 6.92 -21.31 6.67
C ALA A 349 6.50 -19.98 7.30
N ILE A 350 5.72 -20.00 8.38
CA ILE A 350 5.34 -18.77 9.11
C ILE A 350 6.54 -18.09 9.79
N HIS A 351 7.56 -18.84 10.22
CA HIS A 351 8.81 -18.28 10.75
C HIS A 351 9.65 -17.64 9.64
N LEU A 352 9.69 -18.29 8.47
CA LEU A 352 10.49 -17.87 7.32
C LEU A 352 9.97 -16.56 6.68
N LEU A 353 8.70 -16.19 6.89
CA LEU A 353 8.17 -14.88 6.49
C LEU A 353 8.98 -13.69 7.02
N TRP A 354 9.62 -13.85 8.18
CA TRP A 354 10.45 -12.79 8.76
C TRP A 354 11.88 -12.76 8.19
N GLU A 355 12.33 -13.78 7.47
CA GLU A 355 13.64 -13.81 6.80
C GLU A 355 13.60 -13.03 5.48
N GLY A 356 12.50 -13.11 4.72
CA GLY A 356 12.33 -12.46 3.40
C GLY A 356 12.05 -10.95 3.43
N SER A 357 11.72 -10.38 4.59
CA SER A 357 11.53 -8.94 4.70
C SER A 357 12.89 -8.24 4.52
N LYS A 358 12.96 -7.23 3.61
CA LYS A 358 14.14 -6.40 3.27
C LYS A 358 14.87 -5.76 4.47
N SER A 359 14.45 -6.03 5.71
CA SER A 359 15.27 -5.83 6.90
C SER A 359 16.58 -6.60 6.78
N ARG A 360 17.71 -5.88 6.77
CA ARG A 360 19.09 -6.41 6.70
C ARG A 360 19.50 -7.25 7.93
N LYS A 361 18.56 -7.81 8.69
CA LYS A 361 18.81 -8.48 9.96
C LYS A 361 18.39 -9.93 9.88
N GLU A 362 19.39 -10.77 10.03
CA GLU A 362 19.27 -12.22 10.05
C GLU A 362 18.44 -12.67 11.25
N VAL A 363 17.57 -13.66 11.03
CA VAL A 363 16.86 -14.34 12.12
C VAL A 363 17.89 -15.19 12.87
N THR A 364 18.02 -14.96 14.18
CA THR A 364 19.03 -15.64 15.02
C THR A 364 18.46 -16.80 15.83
N GLY A 365 17.13 -16.97 15.82
CA GLY A 365 16.45 -18.04 16.54
C GLY A 365 14.95 -18.10 16.24
N THR A 366 14.42 -19.31 16.32
CA THR A 366 13.01 -19.64 16.06
C THR A 366 12.39 -20.34 17.27
N PHE A 367 11.24 -19.86 17.69
CA PHE A 367 10.54 -20.31 18.89
C PHE A 367 9.03 -20.35 18.67
N VAL A 368 8.33 -21.07 19.52
CA VAL A 368 6.87 -21.04 19.61
C VAL A 368 6.46 -20.65 21.03
N ASP A 369 5.38 -19.86 21.14
CA ASP A 369 4.66 -19.71 22.39
C ASP A 369 3.78 -20.95 22.62
N PRO A 370 4.09 -21.83 23.60
CA PRO A 370 3.35 -23.08 23.77
C PRO A 370 1.89 -22.88 24.22
N VAL A 371 1.49 -21.67 24.63
CA VAL A 371 0.12 -21.38 25.06
C VAL A 371 -0.76 -20.97 23.89
N THR A 372 -0.25 -20.13 22.98
CA THR A 372 -1.01 -19.61 21.84
C THR A 372 -0.66 -20.28 20.52
N ASN A 373 0.39 -21.12 20.51
CA ASN A 373 1.04 -21.64 19.32
C ASN A 373 1.56 -20.55 18.37
N SER A 374 1.74 -19.31 18.88
CA SER A 374 2.25 -18.20 18.07
C SER A 374 3.72 -18.44 17.71
N PRO A 375 4.12 -18.30 16.44
CA PRO A 375 5.52 -18.34 16.05
C PRO A 375 6.23 -17.09 16.55
N VAL A 376 7.51 -17.26 16.86
CA VAL A 376 8.39 -16.20 17.36
C VAL A 376 9.74 -16.33 16.69
N VAL A 377 10.27 -15.22 16.19
CA VAL A 377 11.65 -15.14 15.72
C VAL A 377 12.44 -14.13 16.53
N THR A 378 13.72 -14.41 16.78
CA THR A 378 14.65 -13.40 17.31
C THR A 378 15.47 -12.80 16.17
N LYS A 379 15.74 -11.50 16.28
CA LYS A 379 16.62 -10.77 15.36
C LYS A 379 17.62 -9.96 16.16
N ASP A 380 18.86 -9.96 15.67
CA ASP A 380 19.94 -9.17 16.26
C ASP A 380 20.00 -7.78 15.62
N GLY A 381 20.31 -6.77 16.44
CA GLY A 381 20.67 -5.43 15.99
C GLY A 381 19.64 -4.33 16.28
N ALA A 382 20.09 -3.09 16.09
CA ALA A 382 19.40 -1.83 16.32
C ALA A 382 17.98 -1.74 15.73
N TYR A 383 16.91 -2.06 16.46
CA TYR A 383 15.54 -1.80 15.98
C TYR A 383 15.20 -0.34 16.28
N MET A 384 14.75 0.44 15.28
CA MET A 384 14.31 1.83 15.48
C MET A 384 15.35 2.75 16.19
N GLY A 385 16.63 2.68 15.80
CA GLY A 385 17.68 3.57 16.33
C GLY A 385 18.28 3.15 17.68
N ARG A 386 18.12 1.89 18.07
CA ARG A 386 18.64 1.32 19.32
C ARG A 386 20.04 0.70 19.19
N PRO A 387 20.70 0.23 20.27
CA PRO A 387 22.03 -0.36 20.21
C PRO A 387 22.14 -1.57 19.27
N ALA A 388 23.32 -1.77 18.67
CA ALA A 388 23.57 -2.83 17.69
C ALA A 388 23.62 -4.25 18.29
N ASP A 389 23.66 -4.37 19.61
CA ASP A 389 23.68 -5.63 20.37
C ASP A 389 22.30 -6.00 20.96
N GLU A 390 21.23 -5.27 20.61
CA GLU A 390 19.88 -5.56 21.10
C GLU A 390 19.26 -6.76 20.36
N VAL A 391 18.72 -7.71 21.12
CA VAL A 391 17.89 -8.80 20.59
C VAL A 391 16.42 -8.39 20.65
N SER A 392 15.72 -8.53 19.53
CA SER A 392 14.28 -8.29 19.41
C SER A 392 13.54 -9.59 19.09
N PHE A 393 12.44 -9.85 19.80
CA PHE A 393 11.52 -10.96 19.59
C PHE A 393 10.33 -10.45 18.77
N HIS A 394 10.08 -11.04 17.60
CA HIS A 394 8.95 -10.72 16.74
C HIS A 394 7.96 -11.88 16.74
N SER A 395 6.67 -11.60 16.92
CA SER A 395 5.62 -12.61 17.03
C SER A 395 4.27 -12.05 16.56
N TYR A 396 3.23 -12.88 16.57
CA TYR A 396 1.85 -12.47 16.34
C TYR A 396 1.00 -12.63 17.60
N ALA A 397 0.13 -11.65 17.85
CA ALA A 397 -0.86 -11.74 18.90
C ALA A 397 -1.89 -12.84 18.57
N PRO A 398 -2.49 -13.50 19.58
CA PRO A 398 -3.57 -14.44 19.31
C PRO A 398 -4.82 -13.72 18.81
N ARG A 399 -5.66 -14.39 18.02
CA ARG A 399 -6.95 -13.82 17.59
C ARG A 399 -7.98 -13.76 18.71
N ARG A 400 -7.84 -14.61 19.72
CA ARG A 400 -8.69 -14.73 20.91
C ARG A 400 -7.82 -15.28 22.02
N LEU A 401 -8.13 -14.96 23.27
CA LEU A 401 -7.57 -15.72 24.38
C LEU A 401 -8.21 -17.13 24.42
N PRO A 402 -7.62 -18.11 25.13
CA PRO A 402 -8.19 -19.45 25.26
C PRO A 402 -9.65 -19.42 25.71
N GLU A 403 -10.47 -20.35 25.21
CA GLU A 403 -11.90 -20.43 25.55
C GLU A 403 -12.11 -20.52 27.07
N GLY A 404 -13.12 -19.79 27.57
CA GLY A 404 -13.41 -19.72 29.01
C GLY A 404 -12.42 -18.87 29.84
N SER A 405 -11.43 -18.23 29.20
CA SER A 405 -10.56 -17.27 29.85
C SER A 405 -11.34 -16.14 30.50
N ARG A 406 -10.82 -15.64 31.62
CA ARG A 406 -11.29 -14.41 32.26
C ARG A 406 -10.09 -13.54 32.54
N ILE A 407 -10.13 -12.29 32.09
CA ILE A 407 -9.05 -11.35 32.36
C ILE A 407 -9.03 -10.97 33.84
N THR A 408 -7.87 -10.97 34.46
CA THR A 408 -7.64 -10.49 35.82
C THR A 408 -6.95 -9.13 35.84
N GLU A 409 -6.20 -8.82 34.78
CA GLU A 409 -5.38 -7.61 34.70
C GLU A 409 -5.03 -7.28 33.25
N VAL A 410 -4.95 -5.98 32.95
CA VAL A 410 -4.36 -5.45 31.71
C VAL A 410 -3.08 -4.71 32.07
N VAL A 411 -1.98 -4.98 31.37
CA VAL A 411 -0.70 -4.31 31.56
C VAL A 411 -0.46 -3.37 30.38
N LEU A 412 -0.37 -2.07 30.68
CA LEU A 412 -0.08 -1.03 29.70
C LEU A 412 1.41 -1.04 29.37
N ASP A 413 1.76 -1.70 28.28
CA ASP A 413 3.13 -1.90 27.83
C ASP A 413 3.16 -1.95 26.28
N ASP A 414 4.33 -2.15 25.70
CA ASP A 414 4.52 -2.29 24.26
C ASP A 414 5.11 -3.69 23.94
N PRO A 415 4.27 -4.68 23.56
CA PRO A 415 2.81 -4.58 23.32
C PRO A 415 1.97 -4.55 24.62
N ILE A 416 0.66 -4.30 24.50
CA ILE A 416 -0.29 -4.46 25.61
C ILE A 416 -0.37 -5.94 26.00
N TRP A 417 -0.33 -6.22 27.30
CA TRP A 417 -0.50 -7.57 27.82
C TRP A 417 -1.80 -7.73 28.59
N VAL A 418 -2.34 -8.95 28.56
CA VAL A 418 -3.52 -9.36 29.32
C VAL A 418 -3.13 -10.55 30.18
N ARG A 419 -3.44 -10.48 31.47
CA ARG A 419 -3.31 -11.62 32.37
C ARG A 419 -4.67 -12.26 32.60
N THR A 420 -4.72 -13.58 32.52
CA THR A 420 -5.93 -14.38 32.74
C THR A 420 -5.97 -14.95 34.17
N GLN A 421 -7.09 -15.56 34.55
CA GLN A 421 -7.34 -16.11 35.89
C GLN A 421 -6.44 -17.28 36.29
N ASP A 422 -5.91 -18.01 35.31
CA ASP A 422 -4.90 -19.05 35.46
C ASP A 422 -3.48 -18.47 35.67
N GLY A 423 -3.36 -17.14 35.68
CA GLY A 423 -2.10 -16.43 35.90
C GLY A 423 -1.26 -16.24 34.63
N VAL A 424 -1.72 -16.73 33.47
CA VAL A 424 -0.97 -16.68 32.22
C VAL A 424 -1.03 -15.28 31.61
N VAL A 425 0.11 -14.80 31.09
CA VAL A 425 0.21 -13.52 30.35
C VAL A 425 0.08 -13.78 28.87
N HIS A 426 -0.76 -13.02 28.18
CA HIS A 426 -0.93 -13.07 26.73
C HIS A 426 -0.71 -11.69 26.13
N PRO A 427 -0.11 -11.58 24.93
CA PRO A 427 -0.24 -10.35 24.15
C PRO A 427 -1.73 -10.13 23.85
N ALA A 428 -2.18 -8.88 23.92
CA ALA A 428 -3.58 -8.54 23.75
C ALA A 428 -4.06 -8.89 22.32
N PRO A 429 -5.26 -9.49 22.15
CA PRO A 429 -5.73 -9.90 20.83
C PRO A 429 -6.15 -8.68 20.00
N VAL A 430 -5.34 -8.32 18.99
CA VAL A 430 -5.53 -7.13 18.14
C VAL A 430 -5.16 -7.47 16.70
N LEU A 431 -6.02 -7.17 15.73
CA LEU A 431 -5.79 -7.46 14.31
C LEU A 431 -4.87 -6.44 13.64
N ASP A 432 -5.05 -5.16 13.95
CA ASP A 432 -4.24 -4.07 13.37
C ASP A 432 -3.18 -3.63 14.38
N ALA A 433 -1.90 -3.86 14.11
CA ALA A 433 -0.80 -3.31 14.92
C ALA A 433 -0.03 -2.25 14.10
N PRO A 434 0.19 -1.02 14.61
CA PRO A 434 -0.12 -0.53 15.96
C PRO A 434 -1.54 0.09 16.07
N GLY A 435 -2.55 -0.70 16.47
CA GLY A 435 -3.94 -0.26 16.61
C GLY A 435 -4.38 -0.01 18.06
N VAL A 436 -3.65 -0.53 19.06
CA VAL A 436 -3.94 -0.29 20.50
C VAL A 436 -2.82 0.48 21.16
N SER A 437 -3.17 1.53 21.90
CA SER A 437 -2.21 2.37 22.65
C SER A 437 -2.92 3.19 23.72
N TRP A 438 -2.18 3.95 24.54
CA TRP A 438 -2.72 4.74 25.67
C TRP A 438 -1.97 6.08 25.79
N GLY A 439 -2.50 7.01 26.59
CA GLY A 439 -1.79 8.22 27.02
C GLY A 439 -1.81 9.42 26.07
N TYR A 440 -2.70 9.43 25.09
CA TYR A 440 -2.94 10.55 24.17
C TYR A 440 -4.41 10.60 23.74
N SER A 441 -4.84 11.62 22.99
CA SER A 441 -6.25 11.81 22.58
C SER A 441 -6.54 11.38 21.14
N GLY A 442 -5.81 10.40 20.62
CA GLY A 442 -6.12 9.79 19.32
C GLY A 442 -6.96 8.53 19.47
N SER A 443 -6.95 7.70 18.43
CA SER A 443 -7.83 6.54 18.26
C SER A 443 -7.36 5.25 18.92
N GLY A 444 -6.07 5.12 19.23
CA GLY A 444 -5.52 3.93 19.90
C GLY A 444 -6.14 3.65 21.28
N PRO A 445 -6.32 4.66 22.16
CA PRO A 445 -7.01 4.50 23.43
C PRO A 445 -8.47 4.07 23.29
N GLY A 446 -9.18 4.57 22.27
CA GLY A 446 -10.54 4.12 21.95
C GLY A 446 -10.57 2.65 21.55
N THR A 447 -9.66 2.24 20.67
CA THR A 447 -9.51 0.83 20.26
C THR A 447 -9.14 -0.08 21.45
N LEU A 448 -8.23 0.37 22.32
CA LEU A 448 -7.88 -0.34 23.55
C LEU A 448 -9.06 -0.41 24.52
N ALA A 449 -9.86 0.65 24.65
CA ALA A 449 -11.07 0.66 25.48
C ALA A 449 -12.10 -0.35 24.97
N THR A 450 -12.34 -0.40 23.66
CA THR A 450 -13.20 -1.40 23.01
C THR A 450 -12.71 -2.82 23.27
N LEU A 451 -11.41 -3.07 23.14
CA LEU A 451 -10.82 -4.37 23.45
C LEU A 451 -11.02 -4.77 24.91
N VAL A 452 -10.71 -3.86 25.83
CA VAL A 452 -10.85 -4.12 27.27
C VAL A 452 -12.31 -4.36 27.63
N GLY A 453 -13.24 -3.56 27.11
CA GLY A 453 -14.68 -3.77 27.31
C GLY A 453 -15.13 -5.14 26.80
N ALA A 454 -14.70 -5.53 25.61
CA ALA A 454 -14.99 -6.86 25.05
C ALA A 454 -14.44 -8.00 25.91
N LEU A 455 -13.18 -7.91 26.36
CA LEU A 455 -12.55 -8.91 27.22
C LEU A 455 -13.13 -8.95 28.65
N LEU A 456 -13.70 -7.84 29.12
CA LEU A 456 -14.44 -7.81 30.38
C LEU A 456 -15.76 -8.59 30.26
N ASP A 457 -16.45 -8.47 29.12
CA ASP A 457 -17.70 -9.19 28.86
C ASP A 457 -17.47 -10.68 28.59
N ASP A 458 -16.48 -10.98 27.74
CA ASP A 458 -16.07 -12.33 27.34
C ASP A 458 -14.54 -12.37 27.20
N GLY A 459 -13.85 -13.10 28.07
CA GLY A 459 -12.40 -13.16 28.00
C GLY A 459 -11.86 -13.85 26.75
N ALA A 460 -12.69 -14.59 26.01
CA ALA A 460 -12.34 -15.18 24.71
C ALA A 460 -12.82 -14.33 23.51
N ALA A 461 -13.19 -13.06 23.76
CA ALA A 461 -13.65 -12.15 22.72
C ALA A 461 -12.65 -12.07 21.54
N PRO A 462 -13.16 -11.92 20.30
CA PRO A 462 -12.33 -11.74 19.11
C PRO A 462 -11.44 -10.51 19.23
N ALA A 463 -10.26 -10.60 18.60
CA ALA A 463 -9.35 -9.49 18.40
C ALA A 463 -10.07 -8.32 17.73
N VAL A 464 -9.80 -7.12 18.22
CA VAL A 464 -10.39 -5.89 17.66
C VAL A 464 -9.55 -5.34 16.51
N THR A 465 -10.22 -4.65 15.60
CA THR A 465 -9.63 -3.80 14.57
C THR A 465 -9.72 -2.33 14.98
N TYR A 466 -8.95 -1.48 14.31
CA TYR A 466 -9.06 -0.03 14.45
C TYR A 466 -10.46 0.50 14.11
N ARG A 467 -11.18 -0.17 13.20
CA ARG A 467 -12.55 0.21 12.80
C ARG A 467 -13.58 -0.08 13.89
N ASP A 468 -13.31 -1.06 14.76
CA ASP A 468 -14.20 -1.43 15.86
C ASP A 468 -14.22 -0.42 17.00
N GLY A 469 -13.19 0.45 17.09
CA GLY A 469 -13.06 1.48 18.13
C GLY A 469 -14.23 2.48 18.22
N ARG A 470 -15.17 2.44 17.26
CA ARG A 470 -16.39 3.25 17.24
C ARG A 470 -17.68 2.46 17.46
N ALA A 471 -17.62 1.14 17.51
CA ALA A 471 -18.80 0.27 17.53
C ALA A 471 -19.35 0.04 18.95
N ARG A 472 -18.52 0.16 19.99
CA ARG A 472 -18.93 0.05 21.40
C ARG A 472 -18.74 1.37 22.13
N ASP A 473 -19.76 1.79 22.89
CA ASP A 473 -19.64 2.92 23.80
C ASP A 473 -18.84 2.49 25.04
N GLU A 474 -17.51 2.64 24.94
CA GLU A 474 -16.57 2.46 26.05
C GLU A 474 -15.96 3.81 26.47
N SER A 475 -16.73 4.90 26.35
CA SER A 475 -16.29 6.28 26.54
C SER A 475 -15.58 6.54 27.88
N ASN A 476 -16.04 5.91 28.96
CA ASN A 476 -15.40 5.99 30.28
C ASN A 476 -14.02 5.32 30.31
N LEU A 477 -13.89 4.13 29.71
CA LEU A 477 -12.61 3.43 29.60
C LEU A 477 -11.66 4.19 28.67
N GLU A 478 -12.16 4.72 27.57
CA GLU A 478 -11.39 5.55 26.65
C GLU A 478 -10.82 6.77 27.38
N ALA A 479 -11.65 7.56 28.05
CA ALA A 479 -11.21 8.74 28.79
C ALA A 479 -10.16 8.40 29.87
N PHE A 480 -10.24 7.21 30.48
CA PHE A 480 -9.24 6.73 31.42
C PHE A 480 -7.93 6.30 30.74
N LEU A 481 -7.99 5.65 29.58
CA LEU A 481 -6.83 5.20 28.82
C LEU A 481 -6.15 6.32 28.03
N GLN A 482 -6.82 7.44 27.76
CA GLN A 482 -6.21 8.66 27.24
C GLN A 482 -5.26 9.33 28.25
N LEU A 483 -5.36 8.99 29.55
CA LEU A 483 -4.45 9.49 30.58
C LEU A 483 -3.05 8.89 30.41
N LYS A 484 -2.02 9.70 30.68
CA LYS A 484 -0.63 9.22 30.67
C LYS A 484 -0.38 8.28 31.84
N HIS A 485 -0.21 7.01 31.51
CA HIS A 485 0.21 5.96 32.44
C HIS A 485 1.67 5.56 32.15
N PRO A 486 2.51 5.35 33.16
CA PRO A 486 3.84 4.76 32.95
C PRO A 486 3.76 3.41 32.23
N ARG A 487 4.77 3.10 31.43
CA ARG A 487 4.95 1.76 30.85
C ARG A 487 5.05 0.71 31.96
N GLY A 488 4.40 -0.44 31.78
CA GLY A 488 4.27 -1.51 32.77
C GLY A 488 3.16 -1.28 33.79
N THR A 489 2.32 -0.25 33.65
CA THR A 489 1.20 -0.01 34.57
C THR A 489 0.22 -1.18 34.53
N ARG A 490 -0.07 -1.74 35.71
CA ARG A 490 -0.97 -2.87 35.89
C ARG A 490 -2.36 -2.38 36.27
N LEU A 491 -3.37 -2.75 35.49
CA LEU A 491 -4.77 -2.36 35.66
C LEU A 491 -5.61 -3.58 36.03
N PRO A 492 -5.95 -3.78 37.32
CA PRO A 492 -6.74 -4.93 37.75
C PRO A 492 -8.16 -4.89 37.16
N ARG A 493 -8.75 -6.06 36.88
CA ARG A 493 -10.11 -6.20 36.36
C ARG A 493 -11.13 -5.35 37.12
N ARG A 494 -11.10 -5.38 38.46
CA ARG A 494 -12.01 -4.62 39.32
C ARG A 494 -11.90 -3.10 39.11
N LEU A 495 -10.70 -2.58 38.83
CA LEU A 495 -10.52 -1.17 38.50
C LEU A 495 -11.15 -0.86 37.14
N LEU A 496 -10.90 -1.70 36.14
CA LEU A 496 -11.45 -1.54 34.79
C LEU A 496 -12.98 -1.59 34.80
N GLU A 497 -13.58 -2.54 35.52
CA GLU A 497 -15.05 -2.62 35.69
C GLU A 497 -15.62 -1.38 36.39
N ASN A 498 -14.94 -0.88 37.43
CA ASN A 498 -15.36 0.34 38.11
C ASN A 498 -15.27 1.58 37.20
N VAL A 499 -14.17 1.70 36.44
CA VAL A 499 -14.00 2.80 35.48
C VAL A 499 -15.08 2.74 34.41
N ARG A 500 -15.33 1.56 33.84
CA ARG A 500 -16.37 1.35 32.83
C ARG A 500 -17.74 1.80 33.33
N ALA A 501 -18.14 1.36 34.52
CA ALA A 501 -19.46 1.64 35.10
C ALA A 501 -19.62 3.08 35.63
N ASN A 502 -18.59 3.65 36.25
CA ASN A 502 -18.70 4.87 37.06
C ASN A 502 -17.87 6.05 36.54
N GLY A 503 -17.14 5.89 35.44
CA GLY A 503 -16.23 6.91 34.91
C GLY A 503 -14.94 7.03 35.72
N ARG A 504 -14.37 8.25 35.77
CA ARG A 504 -13.12 8.52 36.49
C ARG A 504 -13.19 7.97 37.92
N ASP A 505 -12.19 7.18 38.27
CA ASP A 505 -12.09 6.35 39.47
C ASP A 505 -12.51 7.06 40.78
N ARG A 506 -13.80 6.99 41.10
CA ARG A 506 -14.38 7.49 42.36
C ARG A 506 -13.92 6.69 43.59
N LEU A 507 -13.26 5.54 43.41
CA LEU A 507 -12.80 4.68 44.51
C LEU A 507 -11.38 5.01 45.00
N GLY A 508 -10.67 5.94 44.33
CA GLY A 508 -9.28 6.30 44.67
C GLY A 508 -8.31 5.12 44.55
N LEU A 509 -8.67 4.08 43.78
CA LEU A 509 -7.85 2.90 43.51
C LEU A 509 -6.62 3.25 42.68
N PHE A 510 -6.73 4.21 41.78
CA PHE A 510 -5.66 4.75 40.96
C PHE A 510 -4.68 5.58 41.79
N ASP A 511 -5.18 6.40 42.71
CA ASP A 511 -4.33 7.14 43.65
C ASP A 511 -3.59 6.19 44.60
N ARG A 512 -4.20 5.08 45.02
CA ARG A 512 -3.51 4.03 45.78
C ARG A 512 -2.45 3.31 44.96
N LEU A 513 -2.70 3.03 43.68
CA LEU A 513 -1.73 2.43 42.76
C LEU A 513 -0.55 3.37 42.47
N LYS A 514 -0.81 4.67 42.33
CA LYS A 514 0.22 5.67 41.99
C LYS A 514 1.00 6.19 43.19
N TYR A 515 0.38 6.27 44.37
CA TYR A 515 0.96 6.94 45.55
C TYR A 515 1.05 6.05 46.81
N GLY A 516 0.64 4.78 46.75
CA GLY A 516 0.74 3.84 47.87
C GLY A 516 -0.13 4.17 49.09
N ARG A 517 -0.99 5.20 49.02
CA ARG A 517 -1.95 5.58 50.08
C ARG A 517 -3.25 6.07 49.47
N ALA A 518 -4.36 5.77 50.14
CA ALA A 518 -5.63 6.43 49.86
C ALA A 518 -5.51 7.91 50.29
N ARG A 519 -5.82 8.85 49.39
CA ARG A 519 -6.25 10.17 49.85
C ARG A 519 -7.61 9.97 50.52
N THR A 520 -7.66 10.15 51.84
CA THR A 520 -8.91 10.29 52.56
C THR A 520 -9.65 11.50 51.98
N PRO A 521 -11.00 11.46 51.87
CA PRO A 521 -11.78 12.48 51.17
C PRO A 521 -11.50 13.91 51.61
#